data_AF-A0A420E7Y1-F1
#
_entry.id   AF-A0A420E7Y1-F1
#
_cell.length_a   1.000
_cell.length_b   1.000
_cell.length_c   1.000
_cell.angle_alpha   90.00
_cell.angle_beta   90.00
_cell.angle_gamma   90.00
#
_symmetry.space_group_name_H-M   'P 1'
#
loop_
_entity.id
_entity.type
_entity.pdbx_description
1 polymer ?
#
loop_
_entity_poly.entity_id
_entity_poly.type
_entity_poly.pdbx_seq_one_letter_code
_entity_poly.pdbx_strand_id
1 'polypeptide(L)' 'MKDSVVIALALLCLLEGFGPLLFPKRWKNMILALTKVPAQQIRQVGMALVGLAFLLLMSIKF' A
#
# COMPACT_ATOMS: atom_id res chain seq x y z
N MET A 1 8.97 22.34 1.07
CA MET A 1 9.43 20.93 1.15
C MET A 1 8.67 20.13 2.21
N LYS A 2 8.40 20.67 3.40
CA LYS A 2 7.58 19.98 4.43
C LYS A 2 6.14 19.74 3.95
N ASP A 3 5.55 20.71 3.24
CA ASP A 3 4.16 20.64 2.75
C ASP A 3 3.92 19.47 1.79
N SER A 4 4.87 19.20 0.90
CA SER A 4 4.76 18.10 -0.08
C SER A 4 4.74 16.72 0.59
N VAL A 5 5.52 16.54 1.67
CA VAL A 5 5.52 15.28 2.45
C VAL A 5 4.21 15.12 3.21
N VAL A 6 3.70 16.19 3.80
CA VAL A 6 2.39 16.17 4.49
C VAL A 6 1.27 15.86 3.51
N ILE A 7 1.29 16.43 2.30
CA ILE A 7 0.29 16.14 1.25
C ILE A 7 0.38 14.67 0.80
N ALA A 8 1.59 14.15 0.57
CA ALA A 8 1.78 12.75 0.20
C ALA A 8 1.26 11.77 1.28
N LEU A 9 1.50 12.07 2.55
CA LEU A 9 0.98 11.29 3.68
C LEU A 9 -0.54 11.41 3.80
N ALA A 10 -1.11 12.60 3.61
CA ALA A 10 -2.55 12.80 3.62
C ALA A 10 -3.25 11.97 2.53
N LEU A 11 -2.69 11.94 1.32
CA LEU A 11 -3.20 11.13 0.21
C LEU A 11 -3.05 9.63 0.49
N LEU A 12 -1.92 9.18 1.06
CA LEU A 12 -1.73 7.79 1.47
C LEU A 12 -2.79 7.35 2.49
N CYS A 13 -3.02 8.15 3.54
CA CYS A 13 -4.04 7.86 4.55
C CYS A 13 -5.45 7.86 3.97
N LEU A 14 -5.75 8.76 3.03
CA LEU A 14 -7.05 8.84 2.38
C LEU A 14 -7.31 7.59 1.52
N LEU A 15 -6.30 7.12 0.78
CA LEU A 15 -6.39 5.89 -0.01
C LEU A 15 -6.52 4.63 0.86
N GLU A 16 -5.73 4.50 1.91
CA GLU A 16 -5.85 3.39 2.88
C GLU A 16 -7.20 3.41 3.61
N GLY A 17 -7.69 4.60 3.98
CA GLY A 17 -8.95 4.77 4.69
C GLY A 17 -10.19 4.42 3.87
N PHE A 18 -10.12 4.48 2.53
CA PHE A 18 -11.27 4.19 1.67
C PHE A 18 -11.75 2.74 1.76
N GLY A 19 -10.84 1.77 1.87
CA GLY A 19 -11.20 0.35 1.97
C GLY A 19 -12.12 0.06 3.16
N PRO A 20 -11.69 0.41 4.40
CA PRO A 20 -12.52 0.30 5.60
C PRO A 20 -13.79 1.15 5.56
N LEU A 21 -13.72 2.38 5.02
CA LEU A 21 -14.83 3.33 5.07
C LEU A 21 -15.97 2.99 4.10
N LEU A 22 -15.65 2.58 2.87
CA LEU A 22 -16.65 2.26 1.85
C LEU A 22 -17.15 0.81 1.95
N PHE A 23 -16.27 -0.15 2.28
CA PHE A 23 -16.59 -1.58 2.26
C PHE A 23 -16.09 -2.35 3.48
N PRO A 24 -16.52 -2.00 4.70
CA PRO A 24 -15.94 -2.55 5.94
C PRO A 24 -16.00 -4.08 6.04
N LYS A 25 -17.11 -4.70 5.60
CA LYS A 25 -17.29 -6.16 5.62
C LYS A 25 -16.35 -6.87 4.64
N ARG A 26 -16.22 -6.36 3.42
CA ARG A 26 -15.35 -6.95 2.38
C ARG A 26 -13.88 -6.76 2.75
N TRP A 27 -13.53 -5.57 3.24
CA TRP A 27 -12.19 -5.26 3.74
C TRP A 27 -11.77 -6.21 4.86
N LYS A 28 -12.63 -6.40 5.87
CA LYS A 28 -12.35 -7.34 6.98
C LYS A 28 -12.13 -8.77 6.47
N ASN A 29 -12.97 -9.24 5.54
CA ASN A 29 -12.85 -10.58 4.98
C ASN A 29 -11.57 -10.73 4.14
N MET A 30 -11.15 -9.69 3.41
CA MET A 30 -9.88 -9.68 2.68
C MET A 30 -8.70 -9.80 3.64
N ILE A 31 -8.67 -9.02 4.73
CA ILE A 31 -7.60 -9.12 5.74
C ILE A 31 -7.57 -10.52 6.37
N LEU A 32 -8.74 -11.09 6.71
CA LEU A 32 -8.84 -12.47 7.22
C LEU A 32 -8.37 -13.53 6.22
N ALA A 33 -8.49 -13.30 4.92
CA ALA A 33 -7.92 -14.19 3.91
C ALA A 33 -6.39 -14.06 3.89
N LEU A 34 -5.86 -12.83 4.02
CA LEU A 34 -4.42 -12.56 4.05
C LEU A 34 -3.71 -13.22 5.25
N THR A 35 -4.37 -13.36 6.41
CA THR A 35 -3.76 -14.05 7.57
C THR A 35 -3.49 -15.53 7.34
N LYS A 36 -4.16 -16.14 6.35
CA LYS A 36 -3.95 -17.54 5.96
C LYS A 36 -2.81 -17.72 4.96
N VAL A 37 -2.34 -16.63 4.35
CA VAL A 37 -1.27 -16.66 3.36
C VAL A 37 0.07 -16.85 4.10
N PRO A 38 0.94 -17.77 3.64
CA PRO A 38 2.26 -17.93 4.23
C PRO A 38 3.07 -16.63 4.19
N ALA A 39 3.76 -16.32 5.29
CA ALA A 39 4.55 -15.08 5.41
C ALA A 39 5.56 -14.88 4.26
N GLN A 40 6.09 -15.96 3.70
CA GLN A 40 7.01 -15.91 2.56
C GLN A 40 6.35 -15.32 1.30
N GLN A 41 5.09 -15.65 1.03
CA GLN A 41 4.35 -15.10 -0.12
C GLN A 41 4.02 -13.62 0.11
N ILE A 42 3.62 -13.25 1.34
CA ILE A 42 3.41 -11.85 1.71
C ILE A 42 4.70 -11.04 1.50
N ARG A 43 5.85 -11.61 1.88
CA ARG A 43 7.16 -10.97 1.67
C ARG A 43 7.49 -10.80 0.20
N GLN A 44 7.18 -11.78 -0.66
CA GLN A 44 7.40 -11.69 -2.11
C GLN A 44 6.55 -10.58 -2.74
N VAL A 45 5.28 -10.48 -2.35
CA VAL A 45 4.40 -9.38 -2.79
C VAL A 45 4.97 -8.04 -2.35
N GLY A 46 5.41 -7.93 -1.09
CA GLY A 46 6.06 -6.72 -0.57
C GLY A 46 7.34 -6.36 -1.34
N MET A 47 8.19 -7.34 -1.66
CA MET A 47 9.41 -7.13 -2.45
C MET A 47 9.09 -6.62 -3.86
N ALA A 48 8.08 -7.18 -4.52
CA ALA A 48 7.66 -6.73 -5.84
C ALA A 48 7.15 -5.28 -5.82
N LEU A 49 6.32 -4.92 -4.83
CA LEU A 49 5.79 -3.57 -4.65
C LEU A 49 6.89 -2.54 -4.38
N VAL A 50 7.80 -2.83 -3.44
CA VAL A 50 8.93 -1.92 -3.13
C VAL A 50 9.89 -1.82 -4.31
N GLY A 51 10.16 -2.94 -5.00
CA GLY A 51 11.00 -2.96 -6.19
C GLY A 51 10.42 -2.11 -7.32
N LEU A 52 9.12 -2.24 -7.62
CA LEU A 52 8.42 -1.40 -8.60
C LEU A 52 8.44 0.07 -8.21
N ALA A 53 8.16 0.41 -6.95
CA ALA A 53 8.19 1.78 -6.48
C ALA A 53 9.59 2.40 -6.63
N PHE A 54 10.64 1.63 -6.33
CA PHE A 54 12.04 2.06 -6.51
C PHE A 54 12.36 2.30 -7.99
N LEU A 55 11.96 1.39 -8.88
CA LEU A 55 12.14 1.54 -10.33
C LEU A 55 11.44 2.79 -10.86
N LEU A 56 10.17 3.01 -10.49
CA LEU A 56 9.41 4.19 -10.90
C LEU A 56 10.05 5.49 -10.40
N LEU A 57 10.51 5.51 -9.15
CA LEU A 57 11.20 6.66 -8.59
C LEU A 57 12.48 6.96 -9.38
N MET A 58 13.22 5.93 -9.78
CA MET A 58 14.42 6.07 -10.59
C MET A 58 14.12 6.57 -12.01
N SER A 59 13.01 6.12 -12.63
CA SER A 59 12.56 6.59 -13.95
C SER A 59 12.10 8.05 -13.98
N ILE A 60 11.51 8.56 -12.89
CA ILE A 60 11.08 9.97 -12.78
C ILE A 60 12.28 10.94 -12.68
N LYS A 61 13.45 10.42 -12.31
CA LYS A 61 14.65 11.21 -12.02
C LYS A 61 15.62 11.30 -13.23
N PHE A 62 15.25 10.75 -14.39
CA PHE A 62 16.00 10.78 -15.65
C PHE A 62 15.34 11.69 -16.68
#